data_AF-Q5I0R4-F1
#
_entry.id   AF-Q5I0R4-F1
#
_cell.length_a   1.000
_cell.length_b   1.000
_cell.length_c   1.000
_cell.angle_alpha   90.00
_cell.angle_beta   90.00
_cell.angle_gamma   90.00
#
_symmetry.space_group_name_H-M   'P 1'
#
loop_
_entity.id
_entity.type
_entity.pdbx_description
1 polymer ?
#
loop_
_entity_poly.entity_id
_entity_poly.type
_entity_poly.pdbx_seq_one_letter_code
_entity_poly.pdbx_strand_id
1 'polypeptide(L)'
;MSAGSFSTEAAKFSFSPILNKTFGFLTNRDTRELLMKWSMNGRITAQAFRYDECFQPYQKNDFVWAFFQDPDVLSHLKIVSENSGQWVTLGTKVKKVDVQEILCSQLSMSLFDCLYSEGIVRESGHICKCLDEYLDDFTISDELRKVLLLDDCEKHDVFSQSDREQFLFLLFKHLCLGGAICQFEDTIGPYLETTKSIYKDLLSVQKDPETKQIRIISTVFKVSAYDENGMCYPSGRPHQQTFAYLIVDPLKRHVYVLYHCFGGGAF
;
A
#
# COMPACT_ATOMS: atom_id res chain seq x y z
N MET A 1 -15.93 -12.91 0.14
CA MET A 1 -16.51 -11.66 0.67
C MET A 1 -17.53 -12.02 1.73
N SER A 2 -17.28 -11.69 3.00
CA SER A 2 -18.25 -11.82 4.08
C SER A 2 -18.73 -10.41 4.42
N ALA A 3 -20.00 -10.11 4.16
CA ALA A 3 -20.64 -8.90 4.63
C ALA A 3 -20.93 -9.08 6.12
N GLY A 4 -20.06 -8.55 6.98
CA GLY A 4 -20.28 -8.56 8.43
C GLY A 4 -21.41 -7.59 8.79
N SER A 5 -22.41 -8.05 9.55
CA SER A 5 -23.40 -7.20 10.19
C SER A 5 -22.73 -6.43 11.35
N PHE A 6 -22.70 -5.10 11.29
CA PHE A 6 -22.14 -4.26 12.34
C PHE A 6 -23.15 -4.11 13.50
N SER A 7 -22.72 -4.34 14.75
CA SER A 7 -23.51 -4.08 15.95
C SER A 7 -23.54 -2.58 16.28
N THR A 8 -24.66 -2.07 16.79
CA THR A 8 -24.90 -0.67 17.16
C THR A 8 -24.38 -0.28 18.56
N GLU A 9 -23.42 -1.02 19.11
CA GLU A 9 -22.79 -0.65 20.39
C GLU A 9 -21.75 0.47 20.16
N ALA A 10 -21.52 1.28 21.19
CA ALA A 10 -20.57 2.40 21.14
C ALA A 10 -19.20 1.93 20.62
N ALA A 11 -18.60 2.70 19.70
CA ALA A 11 -17.35 2.33 19.07
C ALA A 11 -16.26 2.06 20.12
N LYS A 12 -15.72 0.84 20.10
CA LYS A 12 -14.71 0.37 21.07
C LYS A 12 -13.36 1.09 20.92
N PHE A 13 -13.09 1.76 19.80
CA PHE A 13 -11.82 2.41 19.53
C PHE A 13 -12.05 3.88 19.20
N SER A 14 -11.21 4.76 19.74
CA SER A 14 -11.09 6.16 19.32
C SER A 14 -9.73 6.42 18.72
N PHE A 15 -9.66 7.41 17.83
CA PHE A 15 -8.46 7.72 17.06
C PHE A 15 -8.11 9.20 17.18
N SER A 16 -6.81 9.52 17.14
CA SER A 16 -6.35 10.91 17.10
C SER A 16 -5.18 11.05 16.13
N PRO A 17 -5.14 12.12 15.31
CA PRO A 17 -4.10 12.29 14.30
C PRO A 17 -2.73 12.60 14.94
N ILE A 18 -1.66 12.05 14.36
CA ILE A 18 -0.27 12.33 14.74
C ILE A 18 0.34 13.24 13.67
N LEU A 19 0.05 14.54 13.77
CA LEU A 19 0.35 15.53 12.72
C LEU A 19 1.85 15.77 12.47
N ASN A 20 2.70 15.45 13.44
CA ASN A 20 4.16 15.61 13.36
C ASN A 20 4.90 14.32 12.94
N LYS A 21 4.18 13.24 12.62
CA LYS A 21 4.80 12.01 12.16
C LYS A 21 5.41 12.20 10.78
N THR A 22 6.70 11.94 10.66
CA THR A 22 7.41 11.88 9.38
C THR A 22 7.60 10.43 8.93
N PHE A 23 7.63 10.25 7.61
CA PHE A 23 7.95 8.99 6.95
C PHE A 23 9.15 9.24 6.05
N GLY A 24 10.24 8.51 6.27
CA GLY A 24 11.51 8.71 5.58
C GLY A 24 11.38 8.64 4.06
N PHE A 25 10.58 7.71 3.53
CA PHE A 25 10.35 7.56 2.10
C PHE A 25 9.67 8.78 1.45
N LEU A 26 8.93 9.59 2.23
CA LEU A 26 8.29 10.82 1.73
C LEU A 26 9.19 12.05 1.86
N THR A 27 10.24 12.00 2.68
CA THR A 27 11.14 13.13 2.92
C THR A 27 12.51 12.96 2.27
N ASN A 28 12.93 11.71 2.04
CA ASN A 28 14.17 11.37 1.36
C ASN A 28 14.14 11.91 -0.09
N ARG A 29 15.20 12.63 -0.47
CA ARG A 29 15.29 13.28 -1.77
C ARG A 29 15.26 12.27 -2.93
N ASP A 30 16.09 11.24 -2.87
CA ASP A 30 16.24 10.25 -3.93
C ASP A 30 14.93 9.48 -4.15
N THR A 31 14.27 9.09 -3.05
CA THR A 31 12.94 8.45 -3.13
C THR A 31 11.90 9.37 -3.75
N ARG A 32 11.90 10.67 -3.39
CA ARG A 32 10.96 11.64 -3.99
C ARG A 32 11.20 11.84 -5.48
N GLU A 33 12.45 11.91 -5.91
CA GLU A 33 12.82 12.01 -7.34
C GLU A 33 12.30 10.78 -8.11
N LEU A 34 12.44 9.57 -7.55
CA LEU A 34 11.85 8.35 -8.12
C LEU A 34 10.32 8.40 -8.15
N LEU A 35 9.66 8.81 -7.06
CA LEU A 35 8.20 8.94 -7.02
C LEU A 35 7.67 9.99 -8.02
N MET A 36 8.44 11.04 -8.31
CA MET A 36 8.15 12.00 -9.38
C MET A 36 8.23 11.32 -10.75
N LYS A 37 9.33 10.62 -11.04
CA LYS A 37 9.49 9.84 -12.29
C LYS A 37 8.36 8.84 -12.49
N TRP A 38 7.97 8.13 -11.44
CA TRP A 38 6.89 7.14 -11.48
C TRP A 38 5.50 7.77 -11.41
N SER A 39 5.36 9.11 -11.47
CA SER A 39 4.08 9.83 -11.44
C SER A 39 3.23 9.54 -10.19
N MET A 40 3.85 9.17 -9.07
CA MET A 40 3.19 8.92 -7.78
C MET A 40 3.30 10.10 -6.83
N ASN A 41 4.33 10.94 -6.99
CA ASN A 41 4.54 12.12 -6.15
C ASN A 41 3.32 13.06 -6.20
N GLY A 42 2.93 13.60 -5.04
CA GLY A 42 1.71 14.40 -4.90
C GLY A 42 0.39 13.62 -4.91
N ARG A 43 0.42 12.31 -5.16
CA ARG A 43 -0.74 11.40 -5.09
C ARG A 43 -0.57 10.25 -4.11
N ILE A 44 0.66 9.94 -3.72
CA ILE A 44 1.00 9.01 -2.64
C ILE A 44 1.23 9.77 -1.33
N THR A 45 0.76 9.22 -0.22
CA THR A 45 1.03 9.75 1.11
C THR A 45 1.00 8.65 2.18
N ALA A 46 1.60 8.95 3.32
CA ALA A 46 1.47 8.18 4.54
C ALA A 46 0.99 9.11 5.66
N GLN A 47 -0.01 8.66 6.41
CA GLN A 47 -0.61 9.40 7.51
C GLN A 47 -0.57 8.53 8.77
N ALA A 48 -0.65 9.13 9.95
CA ALA A 48 -0.57 8.40 11.20
C ALA A 48 -1.65 8.85 12.18
N PHE A 49 -2.26 7.87 12.83
CA PHE A 49 -3.22 8.08 13.89
C PHE A 49 -2.83 7.21 15.08
N ARG A 50 -3.02 7.72 16.28
CA ARG A 50 -2.96 6.93 17.52
C ARG A 50 -4.35 6.38 17.80
N TYR A 51 -4.41 5.18 18.36
CA TYR A 51 -5.64 4.62 18.92
C TYR A 51 -5.47 4.31 20.41
N ASP A 52 -6.57 4.26 21.14
CA ASP A 52 -6.62 4.16 22.61
C ASP A 52 -6.64 2.72 23.12
N GLU A 53 -7.42 1.83 22.53
CA GLU A 53 -7.68 0.48 23.05
C GLU A 53 -6.72 -0.59 22.51
N CYS A 54 -6.57 -1.70 23.24
CA CYS A 54 -5.77 -2.83 22.74
C CYS A 54 -6.44 -3.49 21.52
N PHE A 55 -5.75 -3.45 20.39
CA PHE A 55 -6.19 -4.13 19.17
C PHE A 55 -5.87 -5.63 19.22
N GLN A 56 -6.83 -6.46 18.80
CA GLN A 56 -6.64 -7.88 18.52
C GLN A 56 -7.02 -8.20 17.07
N PRO A 57 -6.27 -9.07 16.35
CA PRO A 57 -6.50 -9.32 14.92
C PRO A 57 -7.93 -9.72 14.54
N TYR A 58 -8.63 -10.48 15.41
CA TYR A 58 -10.03 -10.88 15.16
C TYR A 58 -11.00 -9.70 15.13
N GLN A 59 -10.64 -8.55 15.70
CA GLN A 59 -11.44 -7.32 15.74
C GLN A 59 -11.25 -6.45 14.50
N LYS A 60 -10.59 -6.94 13.44
CA LYS A 60 -10.25 -6.14 12.25
C LYS A 60 -11.44 -5.37 11.66
N ASN A 61 -12.61 -5.98 11.57
CA ASN A 61 -13.80 -5.33 11.02
C ASN A 61 -14.27 -4.18 11.91
N ASP A 62 -14.36 -4.41 13.23
CA ASP A 62 -14.77 -3.39 14.20
C ASP A 62 -13.76 -2.25 14.30
N PHE A 63 -12.47 -2.57 14.24
CA PHE A 63 -11.39 -1.59 14.29
C PHE A 63 -11.39 -0.66 13.07
N VAL A 64 -11.48 -1.25 11.86
CA VAL A 64 -11.52 -0.45 10.62
C VAL A 64 -12.84 0.32 10.52
N TRP A 65 -13.97 -0.29 10.93
CA TRP A 65 -15.24 0.42 11.01
C TRP A 65 -15.14 1.62 11.95
N ALA A 66 -14.67 1.43 13.17
CA ALA A 66 -14.46 2.51 14.14
C ALA A 66 -13.54 3.60 13.56
N PHE A 67 -12.45 3.23 12.88
CA PHE A 67 -11.55 4.19 12.22
C PHE A 67 -12.30 5.09 11.24
N PHE A 68 -13.16 4.53 10.38
CA PHE A 68 -13.95 5.32 9.41
C PHE A 68 -15.21 5.98 9.99
N GLN A 69 -15.56 5.70 11.24
CA GLN A 69 -16.62 6.41 11.97
C GLN A 69 -16.08 7.52 12.88
N ASP A 70 -14.78 7.53 13.14
CA ASP A 70 -14.15 8.44 14.08
C ASP A 70 -14.12 9.89 13.52
N PRO A 71 -14.66 10.89 14.26
CA PRO A 71 -14.69 12.28 13.80
C PRO A 71 -13.32 12.90 13.52
N ASP A 72 -12.30 12.54 14.29
CA ASP A 72 -10.93 13.04 14.09
C ASP A 72 -10.31 12.40 12.84
N VAL A 73 -10.59 11.13 12.56
CA VAL A 73 -10.19 10.50 11.30
C VAL A 73 -10.87 11.17 10.11
N LEU A 74 -12.20 11.32 10.13
CA LEU A 74 -12.95 11.91 9.01
C LEU A 74 -12.51 13.34 8.68
N SER A 75 -12.11 14.11 9.69
CA SER A 75 -11.67 15.49 9.55
C SER A 75 -10.19 15.66 9.20
N HIS A 76 -9.35 14.61 9.34
CA HIS A 76 -7.90 14.72 9.08
C HIS A 76 -7.38 13.77 8.01
N LEU A 77 -8.07 12.66 7.70
CA LEU A 77 -7.65 11.70 6.70
C LEU A 77 -7.69 12.33 5.31
N LYS A 78 -6.51 12.61 4.77
CA LYS A 78 -6.32 13.25 3.47
C LYS A 78 -6.46 12.24 2.34
N ILE A 79 -7.18 12.66 1.29
CA ILE A 79 -7.34 11.96 0.02
C ILE A 79 -7.19 12.95 -1.13
N VAL A 80 -6.93 12.45 -2.34
CA VAL A 80 -6.89 13.27 -3.54
C VAL A 80 -8.31 13.35 -4.10
N SER A 81 -8.87 14.56 -4.23
CA SER A 81 -10.15 14.76 -4.90
C SER A 81 -10.02 14.45 -6.39
N GLU A 82 -10.91 13.62 -6.91
CA GLU A 82 -10.90 13.22 -8.32
C GLU A 82 -11.06 14.40 -9.28
N ASN A 83 -11.89 15.37 -8.91
CA ASN A 83 -12.27 16.47 -9.80
C ASN A 83 -11.20 17.55 -9.88
N SER A 84 -10.54 17.84 -8.76
CA SER A 84 -9.55 18.93 -8.68
C SER A 84 -8.11 18.44 -8.63
N GLY A 85 -7.87 17.16 -8.35
CA GLY A 85 -6.53 16.64 -8.04
C GLY A 85 -5.93 17.20 -6.74
N GLN A 86 -6.70 17.96 -5.96
CA GLN A 86 -6.23 18.57 -4.72
C GLN A 86 -6.45 17.65 -3.53
N TRP A 87 -5.60 17.79 -2.53
CA TRP A 87 -5.77 17.11 -1.25
C TRP A 87 -6.95 17.70 -0.49
N VAL A 88 -7.92 16.85 -0.17
CA VAL A 88 -9.08 17.15 0.67
C VAL A 88 -9.15 16.13 1.81
N THR A 89 -10.01 16.35 2.79
CA THR A 89 -10.29 15.36 3.83
C THR A 89 -11.41 14.44 3.36
N LEU A 90 -11.50 13.22 3.90
CA LEU A 90 -12.56 12.28 3.52
C LEU A 90 -13.94 12.91 3.76
N GLY A 91 -14.18 13.52 4.93
CA GLY A 91 -15.30 14.43 5.22
C GLY A 91 -16.73 13.90 5.06
N THR A 92 -16.91 12.70 4.49
CA THR A 92 -18.20 12.06 4.20
C THR A 92 -18.55 11.04 5.27
N LYS A 93 -19.85 10.81 5.44
CA LYS A 93 -20.34 9.80 6.38
C LYS A 93 -20.24 8.42 5.74
N VAL A 94 -19.25 7.65 6.16
CA VAL A 94 -19.07 6.25 5.73
C VAL A 94 -20.24 5.39 6.25
N LYS A 95 -20.83 4.60 5.34
CA LYS A 95 -21.94 3.68 5.62
C LYS A 95 -21.52 2.21 5.58
N LYS A 96 -20.41 1.89 4.90
CA LYS A 96 -19.86 0.52 4.81
C LYS A 96 -18.34 0.58 4.66
N VAL A 97 -17.66 -0.43 5.19
CA VAL A 97 -16.23 -0.68 4.94
C VAL A 97 -16.04 -2.09 4.40
N ASP A 98 -15.10 -2.26 3.48
CA ASP A 98 -14.56 -3.56 3.09
C ASP A 98 -13.12 -3.66 3.60
N VAL A 99 -12.79 -4.81 4.20
CA VAL A 99 -11.51 -5.05 4.87
C VAL A 99 -10.93 -6.36 4.36
N GLN A 100 -9.75 -6.29 3.74
CA GLN A 100 -8.97 -7.45 3.35
C GLN A 100 -7.67 -7.46 4.17
N GLU A 101 -7.43 -8.55 4.88
CA GLU A 101 -6.15 -8.76 5.57
C GLU A 101 -5.09 -9.15 4.56
N ILE A 102 -3.93 -8.48 4.64
CA ILE A 102 -2.81 -8.65 3.73
C ILE A 102 -1.68 -9.32 4.48
N LEU A 103 -1.11 -10.36 3.88
CA LEU A 103 -0.03 -11.11 4.50
C LEU A 103 1.22 -10.22 4.62
N CYS A 104 1.85 -10.18 5.78
CA CYS A 104 3.04 -9.38 6.01
C CYS A 104 4.05 -10.16 6.86
N SER A 105 4.65 -11.19 6.26
CA SER A 105 5.58 -12.10 6.96
C SER A 105 7.02 -12.00 6.49
N GLN A 106 7.28 -11.32 5.37
CA GLN A 106 8.62 -11.23 4.77
C GLN A 106 9.52 -10.27 5.56
N LEU A 107 10.63 -10.78 6.09
CA LEU A 107 11.65 -10.00 6.82
C LEU A 107 12.84 -9.59 5.93
N SER A 108 12.87 -10.09 4.70
CA SER A 108 13.97 -9.94 3.76
C SER A 108 13.43 -9.55 2.38
N MET A 109 14.27 -8.91 1.57
CA MET A 109 14.00 -8.63 0.15
C MET A 109 14.21 -9.84 -0.75
N SER A 110 14.68 -10.97 -0.20
CA SER A 110 14.99 -12.20 -0.95
C SER A 110 13.81 -12.82 -1.68
N LEU A 111 12.58 -12.36 -1.38
CA LEU A 111 11.38 -12.65 -2.17
C LEU A 111 11.60 -12.38 -3.66
N PHE A 112 12.40 -11.36 -4.00
CA PHE A 112 12.62 -10.92 -5.37
C PHE A 112 13.88 -11.53 -6.02
N ASP A 113 14.61 -12.41 -5.31
CA ASP A 113 15.82 -13.05 -5.86
C ASP A 113 15.46 -13.96 -7.05
N CYS A 114 14.25 -14.51 -7.08
CA CYS A 114 13.73 -15.32 -8.18
C CYS A 114 13.67 -14.57 -9.53
N LEU A 115 13.63 -13.24 -9.51
CA LEU A 115 13.67 -12.43 -10.73
C LEU A 115 15.00 -12.61 -11.49
N TYR A 116 16.10 -12.86 -10.77
CA TYR A 116 17.39 -13.13 -11.38
C TYR A 116 17.47 -14.56 -11.90
N SER A 117 16.93 -15.55 -11.16
CA SER A 117 16.99 -16.95 -11.57
C SER A 117 16.16 -17.26 -12.82
N GLU A 118 15.01 -16.59 -12.98
CA GLU A 118 14.11 -16.77 -14.14
C GLU A 118 14.43 -15.83 -15.32
N GLY A 119 15.56 -15.13 -15.28
CA GLY A 119 16.03 -14.27 -16.37
C GLY A 119 15.11 -13.08 -16.66
N ILE A 120 14.30 -12.64 -15.69
CA ILE A 120 13.53 -11.40 -15.76
C ILE A 120 14.47 -10.20 -15.55
N VAL A 121 15.48 -10.39 -14.72
CA VAL A 121 16.55 -9.43 -14.43
C VAL A 121 17.89 -10.10 -14.69
N ARG A 122 18.79 -9.39 -15.38
CA ARG A 122 20.17 -9.84 -15.60
C ARG A 122 20.99 -9.72 -14.33
N GLU A 123 22.10 -10.42 -14.23
CA GLU A 123 23.04 -10.30 -13.08
C GLU A 123 23.48 -8.84 -12.80
N SER A 124 23.52 -8.01 -13.84
CA SER A 124 23.82 -6.57 -13.75
C SER A 124 22.70 -5.72 -13.12
N GLY A 125 21.53 -6.30 -12.83
CA GLY A 125 20.34 -5.61 -12.35
C GLY A 125 19.46 -5.00 -13.45
N HIS A 126 19.87 -5.11 -14.72
CA HIS A 126 19.06 -4.64 -15.86
C HIS A 126 17.84 -5.53 -16.08
N ILE A 127 16.66 -4.92 -16.22
CA ILE A 127 15.40 -5.61 -16.49
C ILE A 127 15.37 -6.01 -17.97
N CYS A 128 15.05 -7.26 -18.25
CA CYS A 128 14.94 -7.77 -19.61
C CYS A 128 13.75 -7.10 -20.33
N LYS A 129 14.01 -6.52 -21.50
CA LYS A 129 12.99 -5.89 -22.35
C LYS A 129 12.18 -6.93 -23.10
N CYS A 130 10.93 -6.58 -23.44
CA CYS A 130 10.06 -7.36 -24.31
C CYS A 130 9.44 -6.44 -25.37
N LEU A 131 8.65 -7.02 -26.29
CA LEU A 131 7.87 -6.22 -27.23
C LEU A 131 6.75 -5.50 -26.47
N ASP A 132 6.47 -4.26 -26.85
CA ASP A 132 5.45 -3.46 -26.18
C ASP A 132 4.07 -4.11 -26.29
N GLU A 133 3.47 -4.34 -25.12
CA GLU A 133 2.08 -4.75 -24.96
C GLU A 133 1.33 -3.68 -24.16
N TYR A 134 0.05 -3.47 -24.49
CA TYR A 134 -0.77 -2.45 -23.86
C TYR A 134 -1.90 -3.14 -23.09
N LEU A 135 -1.96 -2.91 -21.78
CA LEU A 135 -3.00 -3.43 -20.90
C LEU A 135 -3.58 -2.29 -20.07
N ASP A 136 -4.84 -1.97 -20.32
CA ASP A 136 -5.55 -0.83 -19.70
C ASP A 136 -4.72 0.46 -19.80
N ASP A 137 -4.38 1.06 -18.65
CA ASP A 137 -3.59 2.28 -18.52
C ASP A 137 -2.06 2.02 -18.49
N PHE A 138 -1.60 0.79 -18.74
CA PHE A 138 -0.19 0.41 -18.66
C PHE A 138 0.41 0.02 -20.01
N THR A 139 1.61 0.54 -20.25
CA THR A 139 2.53 0.00 -21.26
C THR A 139 3.46 -1.02 -20.60
N ILE A 140 3.53 -2.22 -21.17
CA ILE A 140 4.40 -3.32 -20.76
C ILE A 140 5.54 -3.40 -21.78
N SER A 141 6.71 -2.89 -21.41
CA SER A 141 7.91 -2.86 -22.28
C SER A 141 9.05 -3.75 -21.75
N ASP A 142 8.79 -4.49 -20.68
CA ASP A 142 9.76 -5.34 -20.02
C ASP A 142 9.11 -6.55 -19.34
N GLU A 143 9.92 -7.58 -19.12
CA GLU A 143 9.51 -8.85 -18.53
C GLU A 143 9.02 -8.70 -17.08
N LEU A 144 9.49 -7.69 -16.35
CA LEU A 144 9.08 -7.46 -14.97
C LEU A 144 7.63 -6.99 -14.91
N ARG A 145 7.29 -5.92 -15.63
CA ARG A 145 5.92 -5.42 -15.72
C ARG A 145 4.98 -6.49 -16.26
N LYS A 146 5.46 -7.33 -17.19
CA LYS A 146 4.72 -8.47 -17.72
C LYS A 146 4.29 -9.45 -16.62
N VAL A 147 5.25 -9.92 -15.82
CA VAL A 147 5.00 -10.84 -14.70
C VAL A 147 4.11 -10.25 -13.59
N LEU A 148 4.16 -8.92 -13.42
CA LEU A 148 3.36 -8.20 -12.44
C LEU A 148 1.89 -7.97 -12.87
N LEU A 149 1.62 -7.91 -14.18
CA LEU A 149 0.31 -7.54 -14.75
C LEU A 149 -0.43 -8.71 -15.40
N LEU A 150 0.28 -9.60 -16.09
CA LEU A 150 -0.33 -10.68 -16.88
C LEU A 150 -0.33 -11.98 -16.09
N ASP A 151 -1.54 -12.47 -15.81
CA ASP A 151 -1.76 -13.71 -15.07
C ASP A 151 -1.52 -14.97 -15.93
N ASP A 152 -1.38 -14.81 -17.24
CA ASP A 152 -1.20 -15.86 -18.24
C ASP A 152 0.18 -15.84 -18.93
N CYS A 153 1.11 -14.99 -18.47
CA CYS A 153 2.45 -14.96 -19.04
C CYS A 153 3.28 -16.18 -18.64
N GLU A 154 4.22 -16.58 -19.51
CA GLU A 154 5.07 -17.78 -19.33
C GLU A 154 5.79 -17.82 -17.97
N LYS A 155 6.20 -16.65 -17.46
CA LYS A 155 6.95 -16.52 -16.20
C LYS A 155 6.08 -16.10 -15.02
N HIS A 156 4.76 -16.19 -15.13
CA HIS A 156 3.85 -15.76 -14.06
C HIS A 156 4.16 -16.49 -12.74
N ASP A 157 4.44 -17.78 -12.80
CA ASP A 157 4.65 -18.64 -11.63
C ASP A 157 5.99 -18.42 -10.91
N VAL A 158 6.83 -17.47 -11.36
CA VAL A 158 8.05 -17.07 -10.63
C VAL A 158 7.76 -16.56 -9.22
N PHE A 159 6.56 -16.03 -9.00
CA PHE A 159 6.03 -15.70 -7.69
C PHE A 159 4.83 -16.59 -7.41
N SER A 160 4.85 -17.29 -6.28
CA SER A 160 3.70 -18.07 -5.85
C SER A 160 2.51 -17.16 -5.50
N GLN A 161 1.31 -17.72 -5.43
CA GLN A 161 0.13 -16.97 -4.97
C GLN A 161 0.35 -16.36 -3.57
N SER A 162 1.01 -17.08 -2.66
CA SER A 162 1.35 -16.59 -1.32
C SER A 162 2.30 -15.39 -1.38
N ASP A 163 3.25 -15.40 -2.31
CA ASP A 163 4.18 -14.28 -2.51
C ASP A 163 3.44 -13.04 -3.02
N ARG A 164 2.53 -13.23 -3.97
CA ARG A 164 1.70 -12.16 -4.57
C ARG A 164 0.77 -11.51 -3.54
N GLU A 165 0.41 -12.22 -2.48
CA GLU A 165 -0.42 -11.73 -1.37
C GLU A 165 0.39 -11.00 -0.28
N GLN A 166 1.73 -11.03 -0.34
CA GLN A 166 2.59 -10.32 0.61
C GLN A 166 2.50 -8.81 0.41
N PHE A 167 2.40 -8.06 1.50
CA PHE A 167 2.47 -6.60 1.48
C PHE A 167 3.78 -6.10 0.83
N LEU A 168 4.88 -6.81 1.06
CA LEU A 168 6.17 -6.50 0.42
C LEU A 168 6.08 -6.56 -1.11
N PHE A 169 5.45 -7.62 -1.64
CA PHE A 169 5.21 -7.78 -3.08
C PHE A 169 4.28 -6.69 -3.61
N LEU A 170 3.19 -6.40 -2.90
CA LEU A 170 2.23 -5.38 -3.32
C LEU A 170 2.88 -4.00 -3.41
N LEU A 171 3.69 -3.60 -2.42
CA LEU A 171 4.45 -2.34 -2.49
C LEU A 171 5.36 -2.30 -3.71
N PHE A 172 6.14 -3.36 -3.93
CA PHE A 172 7.03 -3.45 -5.09
C PHE A 172 6.26 -3.35 -6.41
N LYS A 173 5.15 -4.09 -6.54
CA LYS A 173 4.24 -4.02 -7.70
C LYS A 173 3.71 -2.60 -7.91
N HIS A 174 3.28 -1.92 -6.84
CA HIS A 174 2.78 -0.55 -6.93
C HIS A 174 3.83 0.42 -7.47
N LEU A 175 5.07 0.33 -6.98
CA LEU A 175 6.16 1.20 -7.43
C LEU A 175 6.57 0.91 -8.89
N CYS A 176 6.64 -0.36 -9.27
CA CYS A 176 6.97 -0.74 -10.65
C CYS A 176 5.94 -0.21 -11.65
N LEU A 177 4.67 -0.22 -11.28
CA LEU A 177 3.57 0.19 -12.16
C LEU A 177 3.36 1.71 -12.17
N GLY A 178 3.49 2.38 -11.01
CA GLY A 178 3.44 3.83 -10.87
C GLY A 178 2.07 4.47 -11.09
N GLY A 179 2.07 5.77 -11.37
CA GLY A 179 0.91 6.59 -11.74
C GLY A 179 0.70 6.67 -13.26
N ALA A 180 -0.11 7.63 -13.71
CA ALA A 180 -0.58 7.67 -15.10
C ALA A 180 0.51 8.00 -16.14
N ILE A 181 1.61 8.64 -15.72
CA ILE A 181 2.73 9.03 -16.59
C ILE A 181 4.02 8.42 -16.04
N CYS A 182 3.97 7.12 -15.74
CA CYS A 182 5.09 6.40 -15.11
C CYS A 182 6.28 6.29 -16.07
N GLN A 183 7.40 6.93 -15.73
CA GLN A 183 8.70 6.71 -16.36
C GLN A 183 9.42 5.58 -15.63
N PHE A 184 9.25 4.35 -16.10
CA PHE A 184 9.83 3.16 -15.49
C PHE A 184 11.36 3.11 -15.63
N GLU A 185 12.01 2.41 -14.71
CA GLU A 185 13.47 2.19 -14.70
C GLU A 185 13.89 1.01 -15.59
N ASP A 186 15.11 1.09 -16.12
CA ASP A 186 15.77 -0.01 -16.84
C ASP A 186 16.49 -1.00 -15.91
N THR A 187 16.63 -0.66 -14.62
CA THR A 187 17.28 -1.50 -13.61
C THR A 187 16.35 -1.71 -12.42
N ILE A 188 16.47 -2.85 -11.76
CA ILE A 188 15.58 -3.22 -10.65
C ILE A 188 15.92 -2.51 -9.32
N GLY A 189 17.17 -2.08 -9.17
CA GLY A 189 17.70 -1.52 -7.91
C GLY A 189 16.85 -0.41 -7.30
N PRO A 190 16.45 0.63 -8.06
CA PRO A 190 15.61 1.72 -7.52
C PRO A 190 14.27 1.24 -6.94
N TYR A 191 13.63 0.24 -7.55
CA TYR A 191 12.38 -0.32 -7.06
C TYR A 191 12.59 -1.10 -5.75
N LEU A 192 13.64 -1.92 -5.66
CA LEU A 192 13.94 -2.71 -4.46
C LEU A 192 14.29 -1.82 -3.27
N GLU A 193 15.16 -0.83 -3.45
CA GLU A 193 15.57 0.05 -2.37
C GLU A 193 14.42 0.95 -1.90
N THR A 194 13.58 1.44 -2.82
CA THR A 194 12.39 2.23 -2.45
C THR A 194 11.35 1.36 -1.73
N THR A 195 11.09 0.14 -2.22
CA THR A 195 10.19 -0.82 -1.55
C THR A 195 10.65 -1.08 -0.12
N LYS A 196 11.95 -1.38 0.06
CA LYS A 196 12.56 -1.65 1.34
C LYS A 196 12.46 -0.45 2.29
N SER A 197 12.65 0.77 1.78
CA SER A 197 12.51 1.99 2.58
C SER A 197 11.07 2.18 3.06
N ILE A 198 10.08 2.05 2.17
CA ILE A 198 8.66 2.18 2.54
C ILE A 198 8.28 1.10 3.56
N TYR A 199 8.67 -0.16 3.31
CA TYR A 199 8.34 -1.28 4.17
C TYR A 199 8.88 -1.11 5.59
N LYS A 200 10.13 -0.63 5.74
CA LYS A 200 10.75 -0.34 7.04
C LYS A 200 10.15 0.84 7.76
N ASP A 201 9.67 1.85 7.04
CA ASP A 201 9.03 3.02 7.63
C ASP A 201 7.65 2.70 8.22
N LEU A 202 6.93 1.76 7.61
CA LEU A 202 5.56 1.41 7.96
C LEU A 202 5.45 0.26 8.95
N LEU A 203 6.29 -0.77 8.84
CA LEU A 203 6.18 -1.96 9.69
C LEU A 203 7.10 -1.92 10.89
N SER A 204 6.59 -2.46 11.99
CA SER A 204 7.37 -2.73 13.19
C SER A 204 7.72 -4.21 13.29
N VAL A 205 8.96 -4.47 13.70
CA VAL A 205 9.45 -5.80 14.05
C VAL A 205 9.81 -5.85 15.52
N GLN A 206 9.71 -7.04 16.10
CA GLN A 206 10.14 -7.31 17.46
C GLN A 206 11.01 -8.57 17.48
N LYS A 207 12.09 -8.50 18.25
CA LYS A 207 12.90 -9.68 18.56
C LYS A 207 12.27 -10.40 19.74
N ASP A 208 11.95 -11.67 19.56
CA ASP A 208 11.48 -12.52 20.64
C ASP A 208 12.62 -12.71 21.68
N PRO A 209 12.37 -12.43 22.97
CA PRO A 209 13.40 -12.50 23.99
C PRO A 209 13.91 -13.93 24.23
N GLU A 210 13.07 -14.94 24.02
CA GLU A 210 13.39 -16.35 24.25
C GLU A 210 14.05 -16.96 23.01
N THR A 211 13.37 -16.90 21.86
CA THR A 211 13.85 -17.58 20.63
C THR A 211 14.91 -16.78 19.87
N LYS A 212 15.08 -15.49 20.20
CA LYS A 212 15.92 -14.53 19.47
C LYS A 212 15.50 -14.29 18.01
N GLN A 213 14.39 -14.89 17.56
CA GLN A 213 13.86 -14.68 16.22
C GLN A 213 13.19 -13.31 16.12
N ILE A 214 13.38 -12.65 14.99
CA ILE A 214 12.70 -11.39 14.67
C ILE A 214 11.38 -11.76 14.00
N ARG A 215 10.29 -11.11 14.39
CA ARG A 215 8.99 -11.22 13.72
C ARG A 215 8.39 -9.85 13.45
N ILE A 216 7.59 -9.74 12.39
CA ILE A 216 6.73 -8.57 12.17
C ILE A 216 5.60 -8.64 13.19
N ILE A 217 5.35 -7.52 13.86
CA ILE A 217 4.25 -7.38 14.82
C ILE A 217 3.10 -6.54 14.27
N SER A 218 3.34 -5.81 13.19
CA SER A 218 2.30 -5.03 12.53
C SER A 218 1.32 -5.94 11.78
N THR A 219 0.07 -5.50 11.67
CA THR A 219 -0.95 -6.13 10.82
C THR A 219 -1.36 -5.17 9.72
N VAL A 220 -1.54 -5.67 8.49
CA VAL A 220 -1.86 -4.83 7.33
C VAL A 220 -3.25 -5.18 6.80
N PHE A 221 -4.07 -4.15 6.58
CA PHE A 221 -5.39 -4.26 5.97
C PHE A 221 -5.45 -3.40 4.71
N LYS A 222 -5.82 -3.99 3.58
CA LYS A 222 -6.32 -3.22 2.44
C LYS A 222 -7.77 -2.85 2.73
N VAL A 223 -8.09 -1.58 2.58
CA VAL A 223 -9.41 -1.06 2.99
C VAL A 223 -10.08 -0.28 1.87
N SER A 224 -11.40 -0.33 1.86
CA SER A 224 -12.24 0.56 1.05
C SER A 224 -13.44 1.00 1.89
N ALA A 225 -13.88 2.23 1.71
CA ALA A 225 -15.02 2.78 2.41
C ALA A 225 -16.05 3.28 1.40
N TYR A 226 -17.32 3.18 1.78
CA TYR A 226 -18.45 3.53 0.93
C TYR A 226 -19.39 4.46 1.67
N ASP A 227 -19.86 5.49 0.99
CA ASP A 227 -20.96 6.34 1.43
C ASP A 227 -22.24 5.99 0.66
N GLU A 228 -23.17 6.94 0.55
CA GLU A 228 -24.43 6.73 -0.16
C GLU A 228 -24.33 6.72 -1.68
N ASN A 229 -23.23 7.23 -2.24
CA ASN A 229 -23.00 7.33 -3.67
C ASN A 229 -22.10 6.20 -4.20
N GLY A 230 -21.59 5.33 -3.32
CA GLY A 230 -20.71 4.22 -3.66
C GLY A 230 -19.37 4.32 -2.93
N MET A 231 -18.31 3.82 -3.56
CA MET A 231 -16.97 3.86 -2.95
C MET A 231 -16.52 5.31 -2.84
N CYS A 232 -16.13 5.75 -1.64
CA CYS A 232 -15.61 7.10 -1.39
C CYS A 232 -14.13 7.07 -0.95
N TYR A 233 -13.60 5.89 -0.64
CA TYR A 233 -12.21 5.69 -0.25
C TYR A 233 -11.69 4.35 -0.76
N PRO A 234 -10.46 4.28 -1.34
CA PRO A 234 -9.49 5.37 -1.53
C PRO A 234 -9.90 6.41 -2.59
N SER A 235 -10.81 6.05 -3.49
CA SER A 235 -11.36 6.92 -4.54
C SER A 235 -12.69 6.34 -5.00
N GLY A 236 -13.57 7.15 -5.58
CA GLY A 236 -14.79 6.69 -6.27
C GLY A 236 -14.55 6.16 -7.67
N ARG A 237 -13.33 6.31 -8.21
CA ARG A 237 -12.86 5.69 -9.45
C ARG A 237 -11.95 4.49 -9.13
N PRO A 238 -12.45 3.25 -9.24
CA PRO A 238 -11.64 2.06 -9.04
C PRO A 238 -10.50 2.01 -10.07
N HIS A 239 -9.30 1.72 -9.61
CA HIS A 239 -8.14 1.43 -10.46
C HIS A 239 -7.14 0.61 -9.66
N GLN A 240 -6.34 -0.26 -10.30
CA GLN A 240 -5.42 -1.14 -9.58
C GLN A 240 -4.30 -0.41 -8.83
N GLN A 241 -3.96 0.81 -9.27
CA GLN A 241 -3.06 1.74 -8.57
C GLN A 241 -3.77 2.73 -7.65
N THR A 242 -5.07 2.61 -7.45
CA THR A 242 -5.77 3.34 -6.39
C THR A 242 -5.94 2.41 -5.20
N PHE A 243 -5.19 2.64 -4.14
CA PHE A 243 -5.13 1.74 -2.98
C PHE A 243 -5.03 2.50 -1.67
N ALA A 244 -5.49 1.84 -0.60
CA ALA A 244 -5.22 2.27 0.76
C ALA A 244 -4.97 1.07 1.66
N TYR A 245 -3.90 1.16 2.44
CA TYR A 245 -3.53 0.18 3.45
C TYR A 245 -3.54 0.83 4.84
N LEU A 246 -4.15 0.17 5.81
CA LEU A 246 -4.01 0.46 7.23
C LEU A 246 -3.00 -0.52 7.81
N ILE A 247 -1.91 0.01 8.36
CA ILE A 247 -0.85 -0.73 9.02
C ILE A 247 -0.97 -0.48 10.51
N VAL A 248 -1.47 -1.46 11.24
CA VAL A 248 -1.66 -1.37 12.70
C VAL A 248 -0.37 -1.80 13.39
N ASP A 249 0.21 -0.90 14.18
CA ASP A 249 1.37 -1.15 15.04
C ASP A 249 0.89 -1.31 16.50
N PRO A 250 0.76 -2.55 17.00
CA PRO A 250 0.22 -2.80 18.34
C PRO A 250 1.14 -2.31 19.45
N LEU A 251 2.44 -2.20 19.21
CA LEU A 251 3.40 -1.77 20.23
C LEU A 251 3.32 -0.25 20.45
N LYS A 252 3.21 0.52 19.36
CA LYS A 252 3.09 1.98 19.44
C LYS A 252 1.66 2.47 19.62
N ARG A 253 0.68 1.58 19.47
CA ARG A 253 -0.76 1.90 19.34
C ARG A 253 -1.00 2.95 18.24
N HIS A 254 -0.34 2.76 17.12
CA HIS A 254 -0.48 3.61 15.95
C HIS A 254 -1.11 2.83 14.80
N VAL A 255 -1.91 3.50 13.98
CA VAL A 255 -2.27 3.04 12.65
C VAL A 255 -1.65 3.98 11.64
N TYR A 256 -0.85 3.43 10.71
CA TYR A 256 -0.34 4.16 9.57
C TYR A 256 -1.22 3.91 8.36
N VAL A 257 -1.60 4.97 7.66
CA VAL A 257 -2.38 4.89 6.44
C VAL A 257 -1.46 5.13 5.27
N LEU A 258 -1.18 4.11 4.47
CA LEU A 258 -0.53 4.29 3.17
C LEU A 258 -1.63 4.45 2.12
N TYR A 259 -1.60 5.56 1.39
CA TYR A 259 -2.61 5.92 0.41
C TYR A 259 -1.96 6.28 -0.92
N HIS A 260 -2.57 5.84 -2.02
CA HIS A 260 -2.29 6.34 -3.36
C HIS A 260 -3.57 6.37 -4.18
N CYS A 261 -3.76 7.43 -4.97
CA CYS A 261 -4.81 7.51 -5.98
C CYS A 261 -4.17 7.63 -7.35
N PHE A 262 -4.59 6.79 -8.29
CA PHE A 262 -4.09 6.84 -9.66
C PHE A 262 -4.36 8.19 -10.34
N GLY A 263 -3.48 8.58 -11.26
CA GLY A 263 -3.54 9.82 -12.05
C GLY A 263 -2.18 10.46 -12.27
N GLY A 264 -2.15 11.64 -12.89
CA GLY A 264 -0.92 12.41 -13.13
C GLY A 264 -0.42 13.08 -11.85
N GLY A 265 0.78 12.71 -11.41
CA GLY A 265 1.41 13.24 -10.21
C GLY A 265 1.84 14.71 -10.32
N ALA A 266 2.39 15.25 -9.24
CA ALA A 266 3.10 16.52 -9.25
C ALA A 266 4.54 16.29 -9.72
N PHE A 267 4.91 16.97 -10.80
CA PHE A 267 6.24 16.97 -11.41
C PHE A 267 7.11 18.11 -10.84
#